data_AF-A0A7X7GRU5-F1
#
_entry.id   AF-A0A7X7GRU5-F1
#
_cell.length_a   1.000
_cell.length_b   1.000
_cell.length_c   1.000
_cell.angle_alpha   90.00
_cell.angle_beta   90.00
_cell.angle_gamma   90.00
#
_symmetry.space_group_name_H-M   'P 1'
#
loop_
_entity.id
_entity.type
_entity.pdbx_description
1 polymer ?
#
loop_
_entity_poly.entity_id
_entity_poly.type
_entity_poly.pdbx_seq_one_letter_code
_entity_poly.pdbx_strand_id
1 'polypeptide(L)'
;MGMFPVYIEMPPVQDALQLECERALLDACSEAARPERCERVGSARPPSSIVAVVSWSGDLTIRVEVEERPLRRAAKRLLSFSEEDPFIEHCRAAGFVTGTLLEASLRDELDADAPPLAPDPAQSAPPDTPPTLVPEDDHTEEDDAHDAASASMFLDAGCLFGTGPAGAIRYGPGFAVGVRFSSGLLLRVDGDMTFSTVALEEEMLPTRFWSVGAAAGATWSVAAETWLELSAGPFIENVQVHNNADATSDGRFVGGMRGSLTLRRHLVDRVSALVAAAGGTRFGDTTVRVDGEYAAHVPAPFGGGLVALSVELR
;
A
#
# COMPACT_ATOMS: atom_id res chain seq x y z
N MET A 1 -27.05 -4.91 10.98
CA MET A 1 -26.60 -3.76 11.78
C MET A 1 -27.32 -2.53 11.25
N GLY A 2 -27.92 -1.72 12.13
CA GLY A 2 -28.57 -0.48 11.69
C GLY A 2 -27.53 0.50 11.17
N MET A 3 -27.81 1.18 10.07
CA MET A 3 -26.99 2.29 9.58
C MET A 3 -27.18 3.45 10.55
N PHE A 4 -26.16 3.80 11.32
CA PHE A 4 -26.23 4.96 12.20
C PHE A 4 -25.51 6.12 11.51
N PRO A 5 -26.09 7.32 11.44
CA PRO A 5 -25.35 8.48 10.96
C PRO A 5 -24.25 8.86 11.96
N VAL A 6 -23.12 9.34 11.43
CA VAL A 6 -22.01 9.89 12.23
C VAL A 6 -22.34 11.34 12.54
N TYR A 7 -22.54 11.66 13.81
CA TYR A 7 -22.89 13.01 14.23
C TYR A 7 -21.65 13.82 14.59
N ILE A 8 -21.41 14.91 13.86
CA ILE A 8 -20.23 15.76 14.06
C ILE A 8 -20.58 17.00 14.88
N GLU A 9 -19.89 17.16 16.02
CA GLU A 9 -19.85 18.36 16.84
C GLU A 9 -18.72 19.27 16.34
N MET A 10 -19.09 20.48 15.94
CA MET A 10 -18.17 21.52 15.47
C MET A 10 -18.52 22.85 16.15
N PRO A 11 -17.56 23.80 16.21
CA PRO A 11 -17.86 25.17 16.61
C PRO A 11 -19.04 25.77 15.82
N PRO A 12 -19.79 26.72 16.39
CA PRO A 12 -20.89 27.38 15.68
C PRO A 12 -20.34 28.14 14.47
N VAL A 13 -21.07 28.09 13.35
CA VAL A 13 -20.76 28.86 12.13
C VAL A 13 -21.07 30.33 12.38
N GLN A 14 -20.09 31.20 12.17
CA GLN A 14 -20.17 32.64 12.39
C GLN A 14 -20.03 33.44 11.08
N ASP A 15 -19.40 32.86 10.05
CA ASP A 15 -19.17 33.51 8.77
C ASP A 15 -19.30 32.53 7.58
N ALA A 16 -19.18 33.07 6.36
CA ALA A 16 -19.31 32.30 5.12
C ALA A 16 -18.18 31.28 4.93
N LEU A 17 -16.95 31.58 5.38
CA LEU A 17 -15.80 30.69 5.26
C LEU A 17 -15.96 29.46 6.18
N GLN A 18 -16.50 29.66 7.37
CA GLN A 18 -16.83 28.59 8.31
C GLN A 18 -17.99 27.72 7.81
N LEU A 19 -18.95 28.30 7.08
CA LEU A 19 -20.01 27.53 6.43
C LEU A 19 -19.46 26.65 5.30
N GLU A 20 -18.52 27.16 4.51
CA GLU A 20 -17.83 26.39 3.47
C GLU A 20 -16.97 25.28 4.06
N CYS A 21 -16.25 25.57 5.15
CA CYS A 21 -15.49 24.60 5.92
C CYS A 21 -16.37 23.46 6.45
N GLU A 22 -17.52 23.78 7.05
CA GLU A 22 -18.49 22.79 7.52
C GLU A 22 -18.92 21.85 6.39
N ARG A 23 -19.30 22.40 5.23
CA ARG A 23 -19.72 21.58 4.08
C ARG A 23 -18.60 20.67 3.60
N ALA A 24 -17.41 21.22 3.42
CA ALA A 24 -16.24 20.48 2.97
C ALA A 24 -15.87 19.33 3.92
N LEU A 25 -16.03 19.54 5.23
CA LEU A 25 -15.80 18.53 6.26
C LEU A 25 -16.86 17.43 6.22
N LEU A 26 -18.14 17.79 6.17
CA LEU A 26 -19.25 16.82 6.14
C LEU A 26 -19.23 15.95 4.87
N ASP A 27 -18.90 16.56 3.72
CA ASP A 27 -18.80 15.88 2.43
C ASP A 27 -17.62 14.88 2.46
N ALA A 28 -16.42 15.33 2.83
CA ALA A 28 -15.25 14.47 2.92
C ALA A 28 -15.42 13.33 3.94
N CYS A 29 -16.10 13.60 5.06
CA CYS A 29 -16.44 12.56 6.04
C CYS A 29 -17.41 11.54 5.47
N SER A 30 -18.48 11.98 4.81
CA SER A 30 -19.49 11.09 4.23
C SER A 30 -18.93 10.24 3.08
N GLU A 31 -17.94 10.77 2.35
CA GLU A 31 -17.21 10.00 1.34
C GLU A 31 -16.33 8.91 1.96
N ALA A 32 -15.68 9.21 3.09
CA ALA A 32 -14.79 8.28 3.78
C ALA A 32 -15.52 7.24 4.64
N ALA A 33 -16.65 7.60 5.26
CA ALA A 33 -17.38 6.76 6.23
C ALA A 33 -18.30 5.70 5.58
N ARG A 34 -18.29 5.54 4.25
CA ARG A 34 -19.28 4.73 3.53
C ARG A 34 -19.39 3.30 4.13
N PRO A 35 -20.62 2.83 4.43
CA PRO A 35 -21.90 3.34 3.97
C PRO A 35 -22.57 4.42 4.84
N GLU A 36 -21.93 4.86 5.94
CA GLU A 36 -22.51 5.84 6.86
C GLU A 36 -22.44 7.27 6.31
N ARG A 37 -23.41 8.10 6.69
CA ARG A 37 -23.45 9.52 6.33
C ARG A 37 -23.08 10.37 7.54
N CYS A 38 -22.22 11.36 7.33
CA CYS A 38 -21.85 12.30 8.37
C CYS A 38 -22.79 13.51 8.35
N GLU A 39 -23.34 13.85 9.50
CA GLU A 39 -24.28 14.96 9.67
C GLU A 39 -23.87 15.83 10.85
N ARG A 40 -24.12 17.15 10.76
CA ARG A 40 -23.91 18.04 11.91
C ARG A 40 -24.88 17.69 13.03
N VAL A 41 -24.40 17.73 14.28
CA VAL A 41 -25.27 17.59 15.45
C VAL A 41 -26.32 18.71 15.46
N GLY A 42 -27.58 18.31 15.27
CA GLY A 42 -28.76 19.14 15.55
C GLY A 42 -29.20 19.07 17.02
N SER A 43 -30.34 19.68 17.34
CA SER A 43 -30.87 19.76 18.72
C SER A 43 -31.39 18.43 19.29
N ALA A 44 -31.56 17.39 18.47
CA ALA A 44 -32.04 16.07 18.90
C ALA A 44 -31.06 14.97 18.49
N ARG A 45 -30.26 14.49 19.45
CA ARG A 45 -29.33 13.36 19.27
C ARG A 45 -29.99 12.04 19.68
N PRO A 46 -29.91 10.96 18.87
CA PRO A 46 -30.32 9.63 19.29
C PRO A 46 -29.41 9.06 20.39
N PRO A 47 -29.95 8.31 21.37
CA PRO A 47 -29.17 7.75 22.48
C PRO A 47 -28.10 6.72 22.06
N SER A 48 -28.28 6.05 20.91
CA SER A 48 -27.29 5.22 20.24
C SER A 48 -26.81 5.94 18.98
N SER A 49 -25.60 6.51 19.02
CA SER A 49 -25.02 7.23 17.90
C SER A 49 -23.49 7.24 17.98
N ILE A 50 -22.86 7.39 16.82
CA ILE A 50 -21.44 7.68 16.73
C ILE A 50 -21.27 9.19 16.72
N VAL A 51 -20.37 9.68 17.56
CA VAL A 51 -20.14 11.10 17.79
C VAL A 51 -18.72 11.45 17.42
N ALA A 52 -18.53 12.34 16.46
CA ALA A 52 -17.24 12.93 16.21
C ALA A 52 -17.18 14.35 16.77
N VAL A 53 -16.18 14.68 17.56
CA VAL A 53 -15.87 16.03 18.02
C VAL A 53 -14.67 16.53 17.24
N VAL A 54 -14.88 17.60 16.47
CA VAL A 54 -13.81 18.28 15.74
C VAL A 54 -13.57 19.62 16.41
N SER A 55 -12.36 19.81 16.93
CA SER A 55 -11.97 21.03 17.64
C SER A 55 -10.70 21.63 17.05
N TRP A 56 -10.68 22.95 16.95
CA TRP A 56 -9.56 23.72 16.44
C TRP A 56 -8.71 24.23 17.60
N SER A 57 -7.39 24.11 17.47
CA SER A 57 -6.40 24.63 18.41
C SER A 57 -5.47 25.58 17.66
N GLY A 58 -5.92 26.83 17.48
CA GLY A 58 -5.31 27.74 16.53
C GLY A 58 -5.64 27.38 15.08
N ASP A 59 -4.98 28.03 14.12
CA ASP A 59 -5.36 27.96 12.70
C ASP A 59 -4.83 26.71 11.98
N LEU A 60 -3.81 26.05 12.56
CA LEU A 60 -3.03 24.99 11.93
C LEU A 60 -3.17 23.64 12.59
N THR A 61 -3.95 23.52 13.67
CA THR A 61 -4.08 22.26 14.41
C THR A 61 -5.53 21.91 14.65
N ILE A 62 -5.91 20.70 14.22
CA ILE A 62 -7.24 20.14 14.42
C ILE A 62 -7.13 18.87 15.24
N ARG A 63 -7.96 18.76 16.27
CA ARG A 63 -8.16 17.52 17.01
C ARG A 63 -9.50 16.91 16.63
N VAL A 64 -9.45 15.65 16.21
CA VAL A 64 -10.62 14.82 15.88
C VAL A 64 -10.72 13.71 16.93
N GLU A 65 -11.87 13.59 17.56
CA GLU A 65 -12.20 12.54 18.52
C GLU A 65 -13.52 11.88 18.11
N VAL A 66 -13.51 10.57 17.85
CA VAL A 66 -14.72 9.81 17.49
C VAL A 66 -15.07 8.89 18.64
N GLU A 67 -16.23 9.07 19.26
CA GLU A 67 -16.79 8.28 20.36
C GLU A 67 -18.04 7.51 19.89
N GLU A 68 -18.03 6.19 20.03
CA GLU A 68 -19.22 5.36 19.84
C GLU A 68 -19.97 5.18 21.17
N ARG A 69 -21.27 5.52 21.21
CA ARG A 69 -22.12 5.34 22.40
C ARG A 69 -23.17 4.25 22.20
N PRO A 70 -23.40 3.40 23.21
CA PRO A 70 -22.94 3.48 24.61
C PRO A 70 -21.58 2.79 24.87
N LEU A 71 -20.92 2.27 23.84
CA LEU A 71 -19.71 1.44 23.97
C LEU A 71 -18.49 2.18 24.53
N ARG A 72 -18.52 3.53 24.57
CA ARG A 72 -17.44 4.42 25.04
C ARG A 72 -16.09 4.15 24.34
N ARG A 73 -16.12 3.63 23.11
CA ARG A 73 -14.93 3.48 22.28
C ARG A 73 -14.59 4.85 21.70
N ALA A 74 -13.38 5.33 21.97
CA ALA A 74 -12.94 6.65 21.54
C ALA A 74 -11.62 6.58 20.76
N ALA A 75 -11.62 7.02 19.50
CA ALA A 75 -10.42 7.16 18.68
C ALA A 75 -10.06 8.65 18.58
N LYS A 76 -8.78 8.99 18.75
CA LYS A 76 -8.30 10.38 18.71
C LYS A 76 -7.18 10.55 17.70
N ARG A 77 -7.25 11.62 16.90
CA ARG A 77 -6.16 12.07 16.03
C ARG A 77 -5.94 13.57 16.14
N LEU A 78 -4.68 13.96 16.04
CA LEU A 78 -4.24 15.34 15.93
C LEU A 78 -3.68 15.54 14.52
N LEU A 79 -4.17 16.58 13.84
CA LEU A 79 -3.73 16.99 12.51
C LEU A 79 -3.01 18.33 12.65
N SER A 80 -1.86 18.44 11.98
CA SER A 80 -1.08 19.66 11.91
C SER A 80 -0.87 20.01 10.43
N PHE A 81 -1.11 21.26 10.08
CA PHE A 81 -1.11 21.74 8.70
C PHE A 81 -0.05 22.82 8.49
N SER A 82 0.36 23.01 7.24
CA SER A 82 1.25 24.11 6.85
C SER A 82 0.48 25.44 6.88
N GLU A 83 1.18 26.55 7.10
CA GLU A 83 0.59 27.90 6.93
C GLU A 83 0.22 28.20 5.48
N GLU A 84 0.83 27.49 4.54
CA GLU A 84 0.60 27.63 3.10
C GLU A 84 -0.66 26.89 2.61
N ASP A 85 -1.16 25.94 3.41
CA ASP A 85 -2.33 25.14 3.05
C ASP A 85 -3.61 26.01 3.17
N PRO A 86 -4.49 26.00 2.16
CA PRO A 86 -5.76 26.71 2.25
C PRO A 86 -6.60 26.16 3.41
N PHE A 87 -7.21 27.05 4.20
CA PHE A 87 -8.06 26.66 5.34
C PHE A 87 -9.15 25.63 4.99
N ILE A 88 -9.71 25.69 3.77
CA ILE A 88 -10.70 24.71 3.29
C ILE A 88 -10.13 23.29 3.18
N GLU A 89 -8.84 23.13 2.84
CA GLU A 89 -8.19 21.82 2.82
C GLU A 89 -8.01 21.24 4.23
N HIS A 90 -7.80 22.08 5.24
CA HIS A 90 -7.78 21.65 6.64
C HIS A 90 -9.13 21.04 7.02
N CYS A 91 -10.22 21.65 6.58
CA CYS A 91 -11.59 21.17 6.82
C CYS A 91 -11.87 19.85 6.10
N ARG A 92 -11.43 19.70 4.84
CA ARG A 92 -11.54 18.44 4.08
C ARG A 92 -10.76 17.32 4.75
N ALA A 93 -9.52 17.59 5.14
CA ALA A 93 -8.66 16.61 5.82
C ALA A 93 -9.26 16.17 7.16
N ALA A 94 -9.81 17.10 7.95
CA ALA A 94 -10.53 16.77 9.18
C ALA A 94 -11.75 15.87 8.92
N GLY A 95 -12.51 16.15 7.86
CA GLY A 95 -13.65 15.33 7.44
C GLY A 95 -13.22 13.91 7.07
N PHE A 96 -12.22 13.79 6.20
CA PHE A 96 -11.67 12.50 5.78
C PHE A 96 -11.14 11.67 6.96
N VAL A 97 -10.40 12.30 7.88
CA VAL A 97 -9.89 11.63 9.09
C VAL A 97 -11.03 11.21 10.01
N THR A 98 -12.08 12.03 10.14
CA THR A 98 -13.26 11.68 10.92
C THR A 98 -13.93 10.41 10.38
N GLY A 99 -14.15 10.34 9.06
CA GLY A 99 -14.79 9.19 8.41
C GLY A 99 -13.92 7.92 8.45
N THR A 100 -12.59 8.03 8.30
CA THR A 100 -11.69 6.87 8.36
C THR A 100 -11.43 6.34 9.77
N LEU A 101 -11.50 7.20 10.79
CA LEU A 101 -11.42 6.76 12.19
C LEU A 101 -12.63 5.92 12.62
N LEU A 102 -13.78 6.11 11.95
CA LEU A 102 -14.95 5.26 12.10
C LEU A 102 -14.60 3.79 11.82
N GLU A 103 -13.99 3.53 10.65
CA GLU A 103 -13.61 2.19 10.24
C GLU A 103 -12.58 1.57 11.19
N ALA A 104 -11.61 2.36 11.65
CA ALA A 104 -10.61 1.90 12.62
C ALA A 104 -11.25 1.52 13.98
N SER A 105 -12.23 2.29 14.46
CA SER A 105 -12.95 2.00 15.71
C SER A 105 -13.84 0.76 15.63
N LEU A 106 -14.33 0.43 14.42
CA LEU A 106 -15.13 -0.78 14.15
C LEU A 106 -14.25 -2.03 13.96
N ARG A 107 -12.99 -1.87 13.55
CA ARG A 107 -12.10 -2.98 13.19
C ARG A 107 -11.34 -3.60 14.36
N ASP A 108 -11.27 -2.92 15.51
CA ASP A 108 -10.73 -3.49 16.75
C ASP A 108 -11.54 -4.70 17.28
N GLU A 109 -12.71 -5.02 16.71
CA GLU A 109 -13.47 -6.23 17.03
C GLU A 109 -12.97 -7.53 16.37
N LEU A 110 -12.12 -7.49 15.34
CA LEU A 110 -11.64 -8.75 14.73
C LEU A 110 -10.47 -9.39 15.48
N ASP A 111 -9.76 -8.65 16.33
CA ASP A 111 -8.64 -9.15 17.13
C ASP A 111 -8.95 -9.27 18.63
N ALA A 112 -9.98 -8.59 19.15
CA ALA A 112 -10.29 -8.57 20.59
C ALA A 112 -11.24 -9.71 21.06
N ASP A 113 -11.92 -10.40 20.15
CA ASP A 113 -12.87 -11.49 20.47
C ASP A 113 -12.32 -12.89 20.15
N ALA A 114 -11.01 -12.99 19.89
CA ALA A 114 -10.34 -14.28 19.87
C ALA A 114 -10.35 -14.85 21.30
N PRO A 115 -10.98 -16.02 21.55
CA PRO A 115 -11.00 -16.61 22.87
C PRO A 115 -9.55 -16.85 23.33
N PRO A 116 -9.22 -16.61 24.62
CA PRO A 116 -7.89 -16.92 25.12
C PRO A 116 -7.60 -18.39 24.83
N LEU A 117 -6.53 -18.64 24.07
CA LEU A 117 -6.00 -19.98 23.89
C LEU A 117 -5.82 -20.58 25.28
N ALA A 118 -6.51 -21.70 25.52
CA ALA A 118 -6.45 -22.42 26.78
C ALA A 118 -4.98 -22.72 27.13
N PRO A 119 -4.61 -22.65 28.43
CA PRO A 119 -3.28 -23.08 28.84
C PRO A 119 -3.08 -24.55 28.47
N ASP A 120 -1.98 -24.79 27.77
CA ASP A 120 -1.49 -26.11 27.35
C ASP A 120 -1.48 -27.07 28.56
N PRO A 121 -2.12 -28.25 28.50
CA PRO A 121 -2.10 -29.17 29.63
C PRO A 121 -0.68 -29.68 29.87
N ALA A 122 -0.22 -29.39 31.09
CA ALA A 122 0.86 -30.00 31.86
C ALA A 122 1.74 -31.05 31.15
N GLN A 123 3.04 -30.72 31.11
CA GLN A 123 4.14 -31.67 31.01
C GLN A 123 3.91 -32.90 31.88
N SER A 124 3.68 -34.04 31.25
CA SER A 124 3.91 -35.35 31.87
C SER A 124 5.41 -35.64 31.83
N ALA A 125 6.00 -35.74 33.02
CA ALA A 125 7.36 -36.22 33.23
C ALA A 125 7.55 -37.65 32.67
N PRO A 126 8.78 -38.03 32.26
CA PRO A 126 9.06 -39.36 31.75
C PRO A 126 9.13 -40.39 32.90
N PRO A 127 8.70 -41.65 32.70
CA PRO A 127 9.12 -42.73 33.57
C PRO A 127 10.46 -43.32 33.09
N ASP A 128 11.45 -43.28 33.99
CA ASP A 128 12.63 -44.13 33.94
C ASP A 128 12.24 -45.60 34.09
N THR A 129 12.69 -46.46 33.17
CA THR A 129 13.18 -47.81 33.52
C THR A 129 14.12 -48.36 32.42
N PRO A 130 15.30 -48.91 32.76
CA PRO A 130 16.29 -49.47 31.83
C PRO A 130 16.23 -51.01 31.77
N PRO A 131 17.17 -51.70 31.11
CA PRO A 131 17.16 -52.12 29.71
C PRO A 131 16.89 -53.63 29.55
N THR A 132 16.59 -54.11 28.34
CA THR A 132 16.75 -55.54 28.02
C THR A 132 17.36 -55.73 26.63
N LEU A 133 18.50 -56.41 26.67
CA LEU A 133 19.42 -56.91 25.64
C LEU A 133 18.72 -57.85 24.61
N VAL A 134 18.82 -57.61 23.29
CA VAL A 134 19.67 -58.33 22.28
C VAL A 134 18.77 -58.88 21.13
N PRO A 135 19.21 -59.15 19.86
CA PRO A 135 20.40 -58.75 19.06
C PRO A 135 20.05 -58.03 17.72
N GLU A 136 21.11 -57.60 17.03
CA GLU A 136 21.26 -57.06 15.67
C GLU A 136 20.44 -57.78 14.57
N ASP A 137 19.87 -57.01 13.64
CA ASP A 137 20.03 -57.24 12.19
C ASP A 137 19.64 -55.99 11.38
N ASP A 138 20.65 -55.46 10.69
CA ASP A 138 20.69 -54.97 9.32
C ASP A 138 19.71 -53.89 8.79
N HIS A 139 20.33 -52.80 8.31
CA HIS A 139 19.87 -51.83 7.29
C HIS A 139 18.60 -51.04 7.64
N THR A 140 18.59 -49.70 7.71
CA THR A 140 19.05 -48.73 6.71
C THR A 140 19.08 -47.35 7.39
N GLU A 141 20.15 -46.58 7.22
CA GLU A 141 20.16 -45.15 7.49
C GLU A 141 19.26 -44.47 6.45
N GLU A 142 18.00 -44.17 6.79
CA GLU A 142 17.29 -43.07 6.16
C GLU A 142 17.39 -41.86 7.09
N ASP A 143 18.36 -41.03 6.71
CA ASP A 143 18.56 -39.66 7.11
C ASP A 143 17.26 -38.88 6.86
N ASP A 144 16.32 -38.92 7.82
CA ASP A 144 15.23 -37.95 7.94
C ASP A 144 15.86 -36.60 8.34
N ALA A 145 16.67 -36.07 7.42
CA ALA A 145 17.03 -34.67 7.40
C ALA A 145 15.71 -33.91 7.32
N HIS A 146 15.36 -33.26 8.43
CA HIS A 146 14.38 -32.19 8.43
C HIS A 146 14.60 -31.34 7.17
N ASP A 147 13.64 -31.39 6.24
CA ASP A 147 13.52 -30.48 5.10
C ASP A 147 13.44 -29.06 5.66
N ALA A 148 14.60 -28.47 5.95
CA ALA A 148 14.72 -27.07 6.30
C ALA A 148 14.15 -26.31 5.10
N ALA A 149 13.10 -25.53 5.32
CA ALA A 149 12.43 -24.75 4.29
C ALA A 149 13.46 -24.05 3.39
N SER A 150 13.73 -24.61 2.21
CA SER A 150 14.78 -24.11 1.33
C SER A 150 14.30 -22.79 0.71
N ALA A 151 15.01 -21.70 0.97
CA ALA A 151 14.78 -20.42 0.33
C ALA A 151 15.85 -20.16 -0.73
N SER A 152 15.45 -19.59 -1.86
CA SER A 152 16.33 -19.15 -2.95
C SER A 152 16.23 -17.64 -3.08
N MET A 153 17.36 -16.95 -3.06
CA MET A 153 17.41 -15.50 -3.30
C MET A 153 17.74 -15.24 -4.77
N PHE A 154 17.24 -14.15 -5.34
CA PHE A 154 17.56 -13.78 -6.71
C PHE A 154 17.68 -12.28 -6.91
N LEU A 155 18.47 -11.91 -7.92
CA LEU A 155 18.61 -10.56 -8.42
C LEU A 155 18.24 -10.54 -9.91
N ASP A 156 17.21 -9.77 -10.25
CA ASP A 156 16.77 -9.51 -11.61
C ASP A 156 17.28 -8.15 -12.06
N ALA A 157 17.74 -8.06 -13.31
CA ALA A 157 18.12 -6.81 -13.94
C ALA A 157 17.72 -6.82 -15.42
N GLY A 158 17.09 -5.76 -15.89
CA GLY A 158 16.58 -5.73 -17.25
C GLY A 158 16.00 -4.40 -17.70
N CYS A 159 15.30 -4.47 -18.83
CA CYS A 159 14.66 -3.33 -19.47
C CYS A 159 13.15 -3.36 -19.23
N LEU A 160 12.64 -2.23 -18.76
CA LEU A 160 11.23 -1.96 -18.55
C LEU A 160 10.67 -1.11 -19.67
N PHE A 161 9.40 -1.32 -19.96
CA PHE A 161 8.59 -0.45 -20.80
C PHE A 161 7.17 -0.37 -20.26
N GLY A 162 6.46 0.71 -20.53
CA GLY A 162 5.07 0.85 -20.10
C GLY A 162 4.44 2.18 -20.47
N THR A 163 3.33 2.48 -19.83
CA THR A 163 2.55 3.70 -20.05
C THR A 163 3.15 4.89 -19.29
N GLY A 164 3.52 5.93 -20.01
CA GLY A 164 3.94 7.24 -19.53
C GLY A 164 2.83 8.30 -19.61
N PRO A 165 3.18 9.60 -19.54
CA PRO A 165 2.20 10.69 -19.56
C PRO A 165 1.48 10.82 -20.89
N ALA A 166 0.21 11.23 -20.87
CA ALA A 166 -0.60 11.45 -22.08
C ALA A 166 -0.60 10.26 -23.08
N GLY A 167 -0.41 9.04 -22.57
CA GLY A 167 -0.33 7.82 -23.40
C GLY A 167 1.02 7.58 -24.09
N ALA A 168 2.05 8.39 -23.79
CA ALA A 168 3.40 8.16 -24.26
C ALA A 168 3.96 6.83 -23.73
N ILE A 169 4.97 6.28 -24.41
CA ILE A 169 5.68 5.10 -23.93
C ILE A 169 6.82 5.56 -23.03
N ARG A 170 6.93 4.96 -21.85
CA ARG A 170 8.12 5.08 -20.99
C ARG A 170 8.98 3.83 -21.06
N TYR A 171 10.29 3.99 -20.95
CA TYR A 171 11.24 2.87 -20.96
C TYR A 171 12.48 3.18 -20.14
N GLY A 172 13.21 2.14 -19.70
CA GLY A 172 14.44 2.31 -18.94
C GLY A 172 14.86 1.05 -18.19
N PRO A 173 15.93 1.12 -17.39
CA PRO A 173 16.37 0.00 -16.56
C PRO A 173 15.44 -0.26 -15.37
N GLY A 174 15.37 -1.53 -14.97
CA GLY A 174 14.73 -1.98 -13.74
C GLY A 174 15.50 -3.10 -13.09
N PHE A 175 15.30 -3.25 -11.78
CA PHE A 175 15.84 -4.36 -11.01
C PHE A 175 14.79 -4.90 -10.04
N ALA A 176 14.96 -6.16 -9.64
CA ALA A 176 14.23 -6.75 -8.53
C ALA A 176 15.15 -7.62 -7.70
N VAL A 177 14.96 -7.61 -6.39
CA VAL A 177 15.60 -8.55 -5.46
C VAL A 177 14.48 -9.32 -4.77
N GLY A 178 14.56 -10.63 -4.76
CA GLY A 178 13.51 -11.45 -4.16
C GLY A 178 14.02 -12.70 -3.48
N VAL A 179 13.15 -13.25 -2.64
CA VAL A 179 13.31 -14.51 -1.95
C VAL A 179 12.13 -15.39 -2.30
N ARG A 180 12.41 -16.58 -2.80
CA ARG A 180 11.43 -17.61 -3.15
C ARG A 180 11.61 -18.79 -2.21
N PHE A 181 10.54 -19.16 -1.52
CA PHE A 181 10.51 -20.26 -0.57
C PHE A 181 10.00 -21.54 -1.24
N SER A 182 10.43 -22.70 -0.74
CA SER A 182 9.98 -24.03 -1.22
C SER A 182 8.47 -24.23 -1.13
N SER A 183 7.80 -23.57 -0.17
CA SER A 183 6.34 -23.56 -0.02
C SER A 183 5.60 -22.82 -1.14
N GLY A 184 6.33 -22.27 -2.12
CA GLY A 184 5.77 -21.50 -3.21
C GLY A 184 5.54 -20.03 -2.88
N LEU A 185 5.89 -19.57 -1.67
CA LEU A 185 5.83 -18.15 -1.31
C LEU A 185 6.94 -17.35 -2.00
N LEU A 186 6.62 -16.13 -2.42
CA LEU A 186 7.55 -15.17 -3.00
C LEU A 186 7.46 -13.84 -2.26
N LEU A 187 8.61 -13.27 -1.89
CA LEU A 187 8.75 -11.89 -1.43
C LEU A 187 9.76 -11.18 -2.32
N ARG A 188 9.47 -9.95 -2.76
CA ARG A 188 10.40 -9.16 -3.58
C ARG A 188 10.31 -7.68 -3.30
N VAL A 189 11.44 -7.00 -3.51
CA VAL A 189 11.54 -5.56 -3.65
C VAL A 189 11.98 -5.30 -5.07
N ASP A 190 11.38 -4.32 -5.72
CA ASP A 190 11.80 -3.91 -7.05
C ASP A 190 11.91 -2.40 -7.13
N GLY A 191 12.69 -1.95 -8.11
CA GLY A 191 12.85 -0.54 -8.40
C GLY A 191 13.22 -0.31 -9.84
N ASP A 192 12.92 0.89 -10.30
CA ASP A 192 13.18 1.28 -11.68
C ASP A 192 13.52 2.75 -11.85
N MET A 193 14.17 3.04 -12.97
CA MET A 193 14.37 4.38 -13.47
C MET A 193 13.95 4.40 -14.93
N THR A 194 12.84 5.06 -15.24
CA THR A 194 12.30 5.11 -16.61
C THR A 194 12.17 6.54 -17.11
N PHE A 195 12.10 6.67 -18.43
CA PHE A 195 12.10 7.93 -19.14
C PHE A 195 10.96 7.95 -20.16
N SER A 196 10.32 9.10 -20.30
CA SER A 196 9.34 9.42 -21.32
C SER A 196 9.53 10.87 -21.76
N THR A 197 8.82 11.29 -22.80
CA THR A 197 8.72 12.69 -23.20
C THR A 197 7.26 13.09 -23.31
N VAL A 198 6.94 14.33 -22.96
CA VAL A 198 5.63 14.94 -23.17
C VAL A 198 5.80 16.18 -24.06
N ALA A 199 4.88 16.37 -24.99
CA ALA A 199 4.81 17.58 -25.81
C ALA A 199 3.98 18.61 -25.06
N LEU A 200 4.56 19.79 -24.81
CA LEU A 200 3.87 20.94 -24.25
C LEU A 200 4.08 22.12 -25.20
N GLU A 201 2.99 22.65 -25.75
CA GLU A 201 3.01 23.66 -26.81
C GLU A 201 3.91 23.24 -28.00
N GLU A 202 5.07 23.88 -28.16
CA GLU A 202 6.08 23.61 -29.20
C GLU A 202 7.35 22.91 -28.66
N GLU A 203 7.41 22.57 -27.37
CA GLU A 203 8.57 21.97 -26.71
C GLU A 203 8.35 20.51 -26.29
N MET A 204 9.44 19.74 -26.35
CA MET A 204 9.50 18.36 -25.85
C MET A 204 10.17 18.34 -24.48
N LEU A 205 9.36 18.13 -23.43
CA LEU A 205 9.85 18.09 -22.07
C LEU A 205 10.18 16.65 -21.65
N PRO A 206 11.41 16.35 -21.21
CA PRO A 206 11.74 15.04 -20.67
C PRO A 206 11.03 14.81 -19.32
N THR A 207 10.42 13.63 -19.19
CA THR A 207 9.82 13.15 -17.94
C THR A 207 10.61 11.96 -17.42
N ARG A 208 11.08 12.03 -16.18
CA ARG A 208 11.79 10.97 -15.48
C ARG A 208 10.89 10.33 -14.43
N PHE A 209 11.05 9.04 -14.26
CA PHE A 209 10.35 8.24 -13.26
C PHE A 209 11.37 7.49 -12.44
N TRP A 210 11.21 7.51 -11.13
CA TRP A 210 11.89 6.59 -10.23
C TRP A 210 10.85 5.87 -9.39
N SER A 211 10.90 4.56 -9.31
CA SER A 211 9.95 3.82 -8.48
C SER A 211 10.66 2.79 -7.60
N VAL A 212 10.06 2.54 -6.44
CA VAL A 212 10.41 1.44 -5.55
C VAL A 212 9.14 0.82 -5.00
N GLY A 213 9.09 -0.50 -4.97
CA GLY A 213 7.95 -1.23 -4.41
C GLY A 213 8.34 -2.52 -3.76
N ALA A 214 7.43 -3.04 -2.94
CA ALA A 214 7.52 -4.36 -2.35
C ALA A 214 6.33 -5.18 -2.82
N ALA A 215 6.54 -6.46 -3.07
CA ALA A 215 5.47 -7.38 -3.45
C ALA A 215 5.62 -8.72 -2.76
N ALA A 216 4.47 -9.28 -2.39
CA ALA A 216 4.35 -10.67 -1.96
C ALA A 216 3.58 -11.43 -3.02
N GLY A 217 3.82 -12.74 -3.11
CA GLY A 217 3.31 -13.53 -4.21
C GLY A 217 3.46 -15.01 -4.02
N ALA A 218 3.15 -15.72 -5.09
CA ALA A 218 3.32 -17.15 -5.19
C ALA A 218 4.01 -17.55 -6.49
N THR A 219 4.67 -18.70 -6.46
CA THR A 219 5.38 -19.31 -7.59
C THR A 219 4.87 -20.72 -7.83
N TRP A 220 4.83 -21.14 -9.09
CA TRP A 220 4.49 -22.50 -9.50
C TRP A 220 5.39 -22.96 -10.64
N SER A 221 5.81 -24.21 -10.62
CA SER A 221 6.47 -24.83 -11.77
C SER A 221 5.42 -25.10 -12.85
N VAL A 222 5.67 -24.63 -14.08
CA VAL A 222 4.75 -24.84 -15.22
C VAL A 222 5.36 -25.76 -16.30
N ALA A 223 6.68 -25.91 -16.29
CA ALA A 223 7.41 -26.88 -17.09
C ALA A 223 8.77 -27.15 -16.42
N ALA A 224 9.53 -28.14 -16.93
CA ALA A 224 10.93 -28.29 -16.55
C ALA A 224 11.66 -26.95 -16.70
N GLU A 225 12.38 -26.54 -15.64
CA GLU A 225 13.18 -25.31 -15.61
C GLU A 225 12.37 -24.02 -15.82
N THR A 226 11.04 -24.05 -15.71
CA THR A 226 10.19 -22.89 -15.97
C THR A 226 9.18 -22.68 -14.85
N TRP A 227 9.17 -21.47 -14.28
CA TRP A 227 8.28 -21.06 -13.20
C TRP A 227 7.41 -19.88 -13.62
N LEU A 228 6.18 -19.92 -13.14
CA LEU A 228 5.25 -18.79 -13.15
C LEU A 228 5.25 -18.14 -11.78
N GLU A 229 5.38 -16.83 -11.73
CA GLU A 229 5.32 -16.05 -10.51
C GLU A 229 4.18 -15.02 -10.62
N LEU A 230 3.34 -14.97 -9.61
CA LEU A 230 2.32 -13.95 -9.44
C LEU A 230 2.63 -13.17 -8.17
N SER A 231 2.72 -11.86 -8.25
CA SER A 231 2.95 -11.03 -7.08
C SER A 231 2.17 -9.74 -7.13
N ALA A 232 1.88 -9.17 -5.96
CA ALA A 232 1.28 -7.87 -5.85
C ALA A 232 1.79 -7.14 -4.61
N GLY A 233 1.79 -5.82 -4.66
CA GLY A 233 2.06 -5.01 -3.49
C GLY A 233 2.18 -3.52 -3.77
N PRO A 234 2.47 -2.74 -2.73
CA PRO A 234 2.54 -1.29 -2.82
C PRO A 234 3.83 -0.83 -3.51
N PHE A 235 3.75 0.32 -4.14
CA PHE A 235 4.91 1.05 -4.63
C PHE A 235 4.78 2.55 -4.39
N ILE A 236 5.91 3.23 -4.42
CA ILE A 236 6.04 4.67 -4.47
C ILE A 236 6.78 5.00 -5.76
N GLU A 237 6.29 5.98 -6.50
CA GLU A 237 6.91 6.48 -7.72
C GLU A 237 7.07 7.99 -7.61
N ASN A 238 8.25 8.47 -7.97
CA ASN A 238 8.55 9.87 -8.18
C ASN A 238 8.47 10.16 -9.69
N VAL A 239 7.72 11.18 -10.06
CA VAL A 239 7.58 11.68 -11.43
C VAL A 239 8.21 13.07 -11.47
N GLN A 240 9.15 13.28 -12.39
CA GLN A 240 9.82 14.57 -12.56
C GLN A 240 9.69 15.03 -14.00
N VAL A 241 9.23 16.25 -14.21
CA VAL A 241 9.29 16.91 -15.52
C VAL A 241 10.43 17.91 -15.46
N HIS A 242 11.37 17.80 -16.39
CA HIS A 242 12.53 18.68 -16.44
C HIS A 242 12.40 19.66 -17.60
N ASN A 243 12.49 20.95 -17.29
CA ASN A 243 12.59 22.00 -18.29
C ASN A 243 14.07 22.23 -18.63
N ASN A 244 14.44 21.93 -19.87
CA ASN A 244 15.83 22.07 -20.32
C ASN A 244 16.24 23.54 -20.54
N ALA A 245 15.28 24.44 -20.79
CA ALA A 245 15.57 25.86 -21.05
C ALA A 245 16.06 26.57 -19.78
N ASP A 246 15.40 26.32 -18.65
CA ASP A 246 15.67 26.98 -17.38
C ASP A 246 16.29 26.06 -16.32
N ALA A 247 16.61 24.81 -16.69
CA ALA A 247 17.16 23.77 -15.82
C ALA A 247 16.35 23.51 -14.53
N THR A 248 15.06 23.83 -14.55
CA THR A 248 14.13 23.58 -13.44
C THR A 248 13.56 22.17 -13.54
N SER A 249 13.16 21.60 -12.41
CA SER A 249 12.44 20.34 -12.36
C SER A 249 11.31 20.43 -11.36
N ASP A 250 10.08 20.18 -11.81
CA ASP A 250 8.98 19.94 -10.89
C ASP A 250 8.79 18.43 -10.72
N GLY A 251 8.57 18.01 -9.48
CA GLY A 251 8.63 16.63 -9.07
C GLY A 251 7.54 16.28 -8.06
N ARG A 252 6.93 15.11 -8.22
CA ARG A 252 5.88 14.64 -7.33
C ARG A 252 6.01 13.16 -6.99
N PHE A 253 5.63 12.81 -5.77
CA PHE A 253 5.47 11.42 -5.35
C PHE A 253 4.01 10.96 -5.48
N VAL A 254 3.84 9.77 -6.02
CA VAL A 254 2.59 9.04 -6.09
C VAL A 254 2.77 7.66 -5.47
N GLY A 255 1.79 7.24 -4.67
CA GLY A 255 1.71 5.88 -4.17
C GLY A 255 0.82 5.04 -5.07
N GLY A 256 0.90 3.71 -4.98
CA GLY A 256 0.02 2.85 -5.74
C GLY A 256 0.11 1.39 -5.37
N MET A 257 -0.69 0.58 -6.06
CA MET A 257 -0.64 -0.88 -6.01
C MET A 257 -0.27 -1.41 -7.39
N ARG A 258 0.62 -2.39 -7.44
CA ARG A 258 1.06 -3.06 -8.66
C ARG A 258 0.94 -4.56 -8.50
N GLY A 259 0.38 -5.22 -9.50
CA GLY A 259 0.46 -6.65 -9.71
C GLY A 259 1.44 -6.99 -10.84
N SER A 260 2.07 -8.16 -10.76
CA SER A 260 2.92 -8.68 -11.82
C SER A 260 2.70 -10.17 -12.04
N LEU A 261 2.82 -10.56 -13.31
CA LEU A 261 2.87 -11.94 -13.79
C LEU A 261 4.23 -12.12 -14.46
N THR A 262 5.07 -13.01 -13.93
CA THR A 262 6.41 -13.26 -14.44
C THR A 262 6.54 -14.71 -14.88
N LEU A 263 7.04 -14.92 -16.09
CA LEU A 263 7.50 -16.22 -16.55
C LEU A 263 9.03 -16.24 -16.47
N ARG A 264 9.56 -17.11 -15.62
CA ARG A 264 11.00 -17.29 -15.41
C ARG A 264 11.43 -18.64 -15.97
N ARG A 265 12.48 -18.65 -16.78
CA ARG A 265 13.09 -19.86 -17.32
C ARG A 265 14.55 -19.92 -16.91
N HIS A 266 14.94 -20.99 -16.23
CA HIS A 266 16.33 -21.29 -15.95
C HIS A 266 17.05 -21.63 -17.25
N LEU A 267 18.27 -21.11 -17.40
CA LEU A 267 19.08 -21.29 -18.59
C LEU A 267 20.23 -22.24 -18.30
N VAL A 268 21.11 -21.83 -17.39
CA VAL A 268 22.32 -22.56 -16.99
C VAL A 268 22.72 -22.13 -15.59
N ASP A 269 23.29 -23.04 -14.81
CA ASP A 269 23.81 -22.80 -13.46
C ASP A 269 22.82 -22.09 -12.52
N ARG A 270 22.96 -20.78 -12.35
CA ARG A 270 22.11 -19.91 -11.51
C ARG A 270 21.46 -18.79 -12.30
N VAL A 271 21.58 -18.84 -13.63
CA VAL A 271 21.10 -17.79 -14.52
C VAL A 271 19.75 -18.19 -15.07
N SER A 272 18.79 -17.27 -14.98
CA SER A 272 17.49 -17.40 -15.60
C SER A 272 17.21 -16.21 -16.52
N ALA A 273 16.42 -16.42 -17.56
CA ALA A 273 15.76 -15.34 -18.28
C ALA A 273 14.33 -15.21 -17.76
N LEU A 274 13.81 -13.98 -17.76
CA LEU A 274 12.41 -13.75 -17.42
C LEU A 274 11.77 -12.69 -18.32
N VAL A 275 10.46 -12.87 -18.49
CA VAL A 275 9.56 -11.88 -19.06
C VAL A 275 8.45 -11.66 -18.07
N ALA A 276 8.15 -10.41 -17.75
CA ALA A 276 7.05 -10.05 -16.88
C ALA A 276 6.10 -9.07 -17.56
N ALA A 277 4.82 -9.21 -17.23
CA ALA A 277 3.82 -8.19 -17.43
C ALA A 277 3.46 -7.60 -16.05
N ALA A 278 3.35 -6.28 -15.97
CA ALA A 278 2.97 -5.59 -14.75
C ALA A 278 1.86 -4.58 -15.05
N GLY A 279 0.98 -4.40 -14.08
CA GLY A 279 -0.09 -3.42 -14.16
C GLY A 279 -0.62 -3.06 -12.78
N GLY A 280 -1.34 -1.95 -12.69
CA GLY A 280 -1.80 -1.47 -11.40
C GLY A 280 -2.48 -0.12 -11.47
N THR A 281 -2.61 0.48 -10.29
CA THR A 281 -3.19 1.82 -10.12
C THR A 281 -2.31 2.68 -9.24
N ARG A 282 -2.18 3.94 -9.61
CA ARG A 282 -1.66 5.03 -8.77
C ARG A 282 -2.80 5.65 -7.97
N PHE A 283 -2.47 6.23 -6.83
CA PHE A 283 -3.38 6.95 -5.95
C PHE A 283 -2.94 8.41 -5.83
N GLY A 284 -3.91 9.27 -5.56
CA GLY A 284 -3.70 10.71 -5.50
C GLY A 284 -3.76 11.37 -6.88
N ASP A 285 -3.45 12.66 -6.90
CA ASP A 285 -3.41 13.43 -8.13
C ASP A 285 -2.10 13.14 -8.89
N THR A 286 -2.26 12.76 -10.16
CA THR A 286 -1.18 12.35 -11.07
C THR A 286 -0.84 13.41 -12.10
N THR A 287 -1.35 14.63 -11.90
CA THR A 287 -0.96 15.80 -12.68
C THR A 287 0.33 16.42 -12.15
N VAL A 288 1.20 16.79 -13.09
CA VAL A 288 2.45 17.54 -12.85
C VAL A 288 2.32 18.86 -13.59
N ARG A 289 2.67 19.95 -12.91
CA ARG A 289 2.64 21.29 -13.47
C ARG A 289 4.08 21.80 -13.62
N VAL A 290 4.30 22.77 -14.48
CA VAL A 290 5.55 23.53 -14.57
C VAL A 290 5.12 24.98 -14.72
N ASP A 291 5.61 25.87 -13.85
CA ASP A 291 5.28 27.30 -13.85
C ASP A 291 3.76 27.61 -13.82
N GLY A 292 3.00 26.75 -13.12
CA GLY A 292 1.55 26.88 -13.02
C GLY A 292 0.78 26.34 -14.23
N GLU A 293 1.45 25.88 -15.28
CA GLU A 293 0.82 25.22 -16.42
C GLU A 293 0.84 23.70 -16.28
N TYR A 294 -0.14 23.04 -16.87
CA TYR A 294 -0.20 21.59 -16.87
C TYR A 294 0.88 21.02 -17.79
N ALA A 295 1.86 20.29 -17.24
CA ALA A 295 2.99 19.76 -18.00
C ALA A 295 2.79 18.28 -18.36
N ALA A 296 2.24 17.48 -17.45
CA ALA A 296 2.02 16.05 -17.66
C ALA A 296 0.87 15.50 -16.82
N HIS A 297 0.16 14.49 -17.33
CA HIS A 297 -0.75 13.63 -16.56
C HIS A 297 -0.31 12.21 -16.74
N VAL A 298 0.05 11.57 -15.64
CA VAL A 298 0.31 10.15 -15.62
C VAL A 298 -1.02 9.44 -15.37
N PRO A 299 -1.50 8.55 -16.25
CA PRO A 299 -2.74 7.86 -16.00
C PRO A 299 -2.70 7.09 -14.66
N ALA A 300 -3.79 7.16 -13.91
CA ALA A 300 -3.95 6.38 -12.67
C ALA A 300 -3.76 4.88 -12.95
N PRO A 301 -4.46 4.26 -13.91
CA PRO A 301 -4.13 2.90 -14.34
C PRO A 301 -2.84 2.88 -15.16
N PHE A 302 -2.05 1.82 -15.03
CA PHE A 302 -0.89 1.61 -15.88
C PHE A 302 -0.69 0.16 -16.25
N GLY A 303 0.06 -0.01 -17.33
CA GLY A 303 0.54 -1.30 -17.80
C GLY A 303 1.98 -1.19 -18.29
N GLY A 304 2.69 -2.30 -18.22
CA GLY A 304 4.06 -2.39 -18.69
C GLY A 304 4.56 -3.82 -18.74
N GLY A 305 5.82 -3.95 -19.16
CA GLY A 305 6.52 -5.21 -19.20
C GLY A 305 7.99 -5.06 -18.83
N LEU A 306 8.58 -6.20 -18.49
CA LEU A 306 9.99 -6.36 -18.16
C LEU A 306 10.55 -7.51 -19.00
N VAL A 307 11.74 -7.31 -19.56
CA VAL A 307 12.58 -8.41 -20.02
C VAL A 307 13.90 -8.31 -19.26
N ALA A 308 14.26 -9.37 -18.55
CA ALA A 308 15.41 -9.36 -17.66
C ALA A 308 16.17 -10.67 -17.64
N LEU A 309 17.41 -10.57 -17.17
CA LEU A 309 18.17 -11.71 -16.68
C LEU A 309 18.11 -11.73 -15.16
N SER A 310 18.16 -12.93 -14.61
CA SER A 310 18.17 -13.16 -13.18
C SER A 310 19.35 -14.03 -12.78
N VAL A 311 19.90 -13.77 -11.61
CA VAL A 311 20.93 -14.60 -10.98
C VAL A 311 20.45 -15.03 -9.60
N GLU A 312 20.47 -16.34 -9.35
CA GLU A 312 20.19 -16.92 -8.04
C GLU A 312 21.41 -16.77 -7.11
N LEU A 313 21.17 -16.22 -5.92
CA LEU A 313 22.13 -15.97 -4.86
C LEU A 313 21.99 -17.08 -3.80
N ARG A 314 23.12 -17.61 -3.32
CA ARG A 314 23.18 -18.63 -2.25
C ARG A 314 23.13 -17.97 -0.88
#